data_AF-A0A3A4WH39-F1
#
_entry.id   AF-A0A3A4WH39-F1
#
_cell.length_a   1.000
_cell.length_b   1.000
_cell.length_c   1.000
_cell.angle_alpha   90.00
_cell.angle_beta   90.00
_cell.angle_gamma   90.00
#
_symmetry.space_group_name_H-M   'P 1'
#
loop_
_entity.id
_entity.type
_entity.pdbx_description
1 polymer ?
#
loop_
_entity_poly.entity_id
_entity_poly.type
_entity_poly.pdbx_seq_one_letter_code
_entity_poly.pdbx_strand_id
1 'polypeptide(L)' 'MILAWKQSYYIARKDLKAYYLKPPLISWGLMLPVVFLLAFYLRNPAGITEVAPGLAALTILFSTTSMTAIVITFEKRI' A
#
# COMPACT_ATOMS: atom_id res chain seq x y z
N MET A 1 12.65 3.95 -26.00
CA MET A 1 12.83 3.21 -24.72
C MET A 1 13.01 4.15 -23.52
N ILE A 2 13.99 5.06 -23.51
CA ILE A 2 14.24 6.00 -22.38
C ILE A 2 13.08 6.98 -22.11
N LEU A 3 12.36 7.40 -23.15
CA LEU A 3 11.22 8.30 -23.02
C LEU A 3 10.05 7.65 -22.25
N ALA A 4 9.82 6.35 -22.46
CA ALA A 4 8.76 5.59 -21.80
C ALA A 4 8.98 5.51 -20.28
N TRP A 5 10.22 5.24 -19.84
CA TRP A 5 10.59 5.26 -18.42
C TRP A 5 10.36 6.63 -17.77
N LYS A 6 10.71 7.72 -18.46
CA LYS A 6 10.41 9.08 -17.99
C LYS A 6 8.90 9.30 -17.85
N GLN A 7 8.11 8.94 -18.87
CA GLN A 7 6.66 9.10 -18.84
C GLN A 7 6.02 8.30 -17.70
N SER A 8 6.36 7.02 -17.55
CA SER A 8 5.87 6.17 -16.46
C SER A 8 6.20 6.75 -15.08
N TYR A 9 7.41 7.30 -14.90
CA TYR A 9 7.80 7.94 -13.65
C TYR A 9 6.93 9.18 -13.34
N TYR A 10 6.68 10.04 -14.33
CA TYR A 10 5.85 11.23 -14.12
C TYR A 10 4.38 10.88 -13.83
N ILE A 11 3.85 9.84 -14.48
CA ILE A 11 2.50 9.31 -14.21
C ILE A 11 2.44 8.75 -12.79
N ALA A 12 3.37 7.88 -12.40
CA ALA A 12 3.43 7.32 -11.06
C ALA A 12 3.52 8.41 -9.98
N ARG A 13 4.34 9.45 -10.21
CA ARG A 13 4.46 10.59 -9.29
C ARG A 13 3.17 11.40 -9.17
N LYS A 14 2.44 11.59 -10.28
CA LYS A 14 1.13 12.26 -10.29
C LYS A 14 0.11 11.43 -9.49
N ASP A 15 0.03 10.14 -9.76
CA ASP A 15 -0.91 9.23 -9.11
C ASP A 15 -0.65 9.11 -7.61
N LEU A 16 0.62 9.10 -7.20
CA LEU A 16 0.99 9.09 -5.79
C LEU A 16 0.38 10.29 -5.06
N LYS A 17 0.46 11.49 -5.65
CA LYS A 17 -0.09 12.72 -5.06
C LYS A 17 -1.61 12.78 -5.11
N ALA A 18 -2.20 12.33 -6.21
CA ALA A 18 -3.65 12.40 -6.40
C ALA A 18 -4.39 11.41 -5.49
N TYR A 19 -3.86 10.19 -5.36
CA TYR A 19 -4.57 9.08 -4.75
C TYR A 19 -3.86 8.52 -3.51
N TYR A 20 -2.59 8.13 -3.60
CA TYR A 20 -1.91 7.37 -2.53
C TYR A 20 -1.53 8.18 -1.29
N LEU A 21 -1.22 9.47 -1.43
CA LEU A 21 -0.84 10.34 -0.31
C LEU A 21 -2.04 10.83 0.51
N LYS A 22 -3.23 10.26 0.31
CA LYS A 22 -4.41 10.59 1.12
C LYS A 22 -4.33 9.89 2.48
N PRO A 23 -4.73 10.57 3.57
CA PRO A 23 -4.67 10.00 4.92
C PRO A 23 -5.27 8.59 5.05
N PRO A 24 -6.43 8.27 4.46
CA PRO A 24 -7.03 6.94 4.64
C PRO A 24 -6.25 5.81 3.94
N LEU A 25 -5.55 6.12 2.85
CA LEU A 25 -4.70 5.15 2.13
C LEU A 25 -3.43 4.83 2.90
N ILE A 26 -2.79 5.87 3.44
CA ILE A 26 -1.61 5.70 4.29
C ILE A 26 -2.01 4.98 5.59
N SER A 27 -3.13 5.35 6.21
CA SER A 27 -3.56 4.76 7.46
C SER A 27 -3.97 3.29 7.27
N TRP A 28 -4.94 3.00 6.41
CA TRP A 28 -5.48 1.63 6.31
C TRP A 28 -4.58 0.68 5.54
N GLY A 29 -3.87 1.15 4.51
CA GLY A 29 -2.94 0.35 3.73
C GLY A 29 -1.74 -0.14 4.54
N LEU A 30 -1.30 0.62 5.55
CA LEU A 30 -0.16 0.28 6.40
C LEU A 30 -0.56 -0.26 7.79
N MET A 31 -1.65 0.22 8.38
CA MET A 31 -2.06 -0.17 9.74
C MET A 31 -2.27 -1.68 9.84
N LEU A 32 -3.03 -2.27 8.92
CA LEU A 32 -3.36 -3.70 9.01
C LEU A 32 -2.13 -4.61 8.86
N PRO A 33 -1.23 -4.40 7.88
CA PRO A 33 0.02 -5.16 7.81
C PRO A 33 0.93 -4.95 9.01
N VAL A 34 1.01 -3.73 9.56
CA VAL A 34 1.78 -3.44 10.78
C VAL A 34 1.21 -4.18 11.98
N VAL A 35 -0.12 -4.21 12.13
CA VAL A 35 -0.78 -4.96 13.20
C VAL A 35 -0.48 -6.45 13.08
N PHE A 36 -0.53 -7.02 11.88
CA PHE A 36 -0.16 -8.43 11.67
C PHE A 36 1.31 -8.68 11.94
N LEU A 37 2.21 -7.83 11.45
CA LEU A 37 3.63 -7.91 11.74
C LEU A 37 3.88 -7.95 13.25
N LEU A 38 3.27 -7.04 14.01
CA LEU A 38 3.39 -7.00 15.47
C LEU A 38 2.79 -8.26 16.12
N ALA A 39 1.63 -8.72 15.68
CA ALA A 39 0.99 -9.93 16.22
C ALA A 39 1.86 -11.18 16.02
N PHE A 40 2.44 -11.36 14.83
CA PHE A 40 3.34 -12.48 14.54
C PHE A 40 4.68 -12.33 15.27
N TYR A 41 5.23 -11.12 15.31
CA TYR A 41 6.49 -10.84 15.99
C TYR A 41 6.38 -11.09 17.50
N LEU A 42 5.33 -10.60 18.16
CA LEU A 42 5.11 -10.81 19.60
C LEU A 42 4.88 -12.29 19.93
N ARG A 43 4.32 -13.07 19.00
CA ARG A 43 4.11 -14.52 19.19
C ARG A 43 5.38 -15.33 18.98
N ASN A 44 6.16 -15.04 17.95
CA ASN A 44 7.40 -15.73 17.64
C ASN A 44 8.38 -14.80 16.90
N PRO A 45 9.25 -14.08 17.63
CA PRO A 45 10.22 -13.18 17.03
C PRO A 45 11.22 -13.90 16.10
N ALA A 46 11.58 -15.15 16.42
CA ALA A 46 12.57 -15.91 15.67
C ALA A 46 12.03 -16.41 14.31
N GLY A 47 10.72 -16.66 14.21
CA GLY A 47 10.06 -17.10 12.97
C GLY A 47 9.61 -15.98 12.04
N ILE A 48 9.88 -14.72 12.36
CA ILE A 48 9.35 -13.59 11.58
C ILE A 48 9.85 -13.55 10.13
N THR A 49 11.06 -14.06 9.89
CA THR A 49 11.67 -14.15 8.56
C THR A 49 10.93 -15.11 7.63
N GLU A 50 10.33 -16.17 8.18
CA GLU A 50 9.49 -17.12 7.45
C GLU A 50 8.15 -16.50 7.04
N VAL A 51 7.64 -15.57 7.85
CA VAL A 51 6.35 -14.90 7.65
C VAL A 51 6.47 -13.60 6.84
N ALA A 52 7.68 -13.02 6.76
CA ALA A 52 7.99 -11.80 6.02
C ALA A 52 7.47 -11.76 4.57
N PRO A 53 7.65 -12.79 3.72
CA PRO A 53 7.10 -12.76 2.36
C PRO A 53 5.57 -12.73 2.34
N GLY A 54 4.91 -13.42 3.29
CA GLY A 54 3.45 -13.38 3.44
C GLY A 54 2.96 -12.00 3.89
N LEU A 55 3.66 -11.36 4.83
CA LEU A 55 3.37 -9.99 5.26
C LEU A 55 3.57 -8.97 4.14
N ALA A 56 4.60 -9.16 3.30
CA ALA A 56 4.80 -8.33 2.12
C ALA A 56 3.64 -8.47 1.13
N ALA A 57 3.20 -9.71 0.85
CA ALA A 57 2.06 -9.98 -0.03
C ALA A 57 0.76 -9.35 0.53
N LEU A 58 0.50 -9.49 1.83
CA LEU A 58 -0.63 -8.85 2.50
C LEU A 58 -0.54 -7.31 2.39
N THR A 59 0.63 -6.74 2.65
CA THR A 59 0.84 -5.29 2.53
C THR A 59 0.49 -4.78 1.13
N ILE A 60 0.96 -5.47 0.09
CA ILE A 60 0.67 -5.11 -1.31
C ILE A 60 -0.82 -5.26 -1.62
N LEU A 61 -1.45 -6.36 -1.19
CA LEU A 61 -2.87 -6.62 -1.40
C LEU A 61 -3.77 -5.56 -0.74
N PHE A 62 -3.49 -5.22 0.52
CA PHE A 62 -4.27 -4.21 1.25
C PHE A 62 -3.99 -2.79 0.77
N SER A 63 -2.76 -2.49 0.36
CA SER A 63 -2.41 -1.18 -0.23
C SER A 63 -3.11 -0.96 -1.57
N THR A 64 -3.24 -2.00 -2.40
CA THR A 64 -3.94 -1.90 -3.70
C THR A 64 -5.45 -1.82 -3.54
N THR A 65 -6.06 -2.63 -2.66
CA THR A 65 -7.51 -2.61 -2.44
C THR A 65 -8.01 -1.34 -1.73
N SER A 66 -7.23 -0.77 -0.81
CA SER A 66 -7.59 0.51 -0.16
C SER A 66 -7.60 1.69 -1.13
N MET A 67 -6.77 1.65 -2.18
CA MET A 67 -6.78 2.63 -3.26
C MET A 67 -8.12 2.69 -3.98
N THR A 68 -8.68 1.53 -4.32
CA THR A 68 -9.97 1.41 -5.01
C THR A 68 -11.11 2.08 -4.23
N ALA A 69 -11.14 1.96 -2.90
CA ALA A 69 -12.17 2.59 -2.07
C ALA A 69 -12.07 4.12 -2.05
N ILE A 70 -10.84 4.66 -2.07
CA ILE A 70 -10.56 6.11 -2.12
C ILE A 70 -10.92 6.69 -3.48
N VAL A 71 -10.49 6.07 -4.57
CA VAL A 71 -10.76 6.59 -5.92
C VAL A 71 -12.27 6.77 -6.12
N ILE A 72 -13.08 5.77 -5.74
CA ILE A 72 -14.54 5.84 -5.85
C ILE A 72 -15.12 6.98 -5.00
N THR A 73 -14.62 7.21 -3.78
CA THR A 73 -15.13 8.26 -2.90
C THR A 73 -14.73 9.67 -3.34
N PHE A 74 -13.56 9.83 -3.97
CA PHE A 74 -13.09 11.13 -4.43
C PHE A 74 -13.57 11.48 -5.84
N GLU A 75 -13.69 10.52 -6.75
CA GLU A 75 -14.19 10.75 -8.11
C GLU A 75 -15.72 10.93 -8.15
N LYS A 76 -16.47 10.29 -7.24
CA LYS A 76 -17.92 10.53 -7.09
C LYS A 76 -18.27 11.82 -6.34
N ARG A 77 -17.28 12.63 -5.92
CA ARG A 77 -17.52 13.91 -5.24
C ARG A 77 -17.72 15.08 -6.21
N ILE A 78 -17.85 14.80 -7.50
CA ILE A 78 -18.22 15.75 -8.55
C ILE A 78 -19.68 15.49 -8.95
#